data_AF-A0A6M2AX14-F1
#
_entry.id   AF-A0A6M2AX14-F1
#
_cell.length_a   1.000
_cell.length_b   1.000
_cell.length_c   1.000
_cell.angle_alpha   90.00
_cell.angle_beta   90.00
_cell.angle_gamma   90.00
#
_symmetry.space_group_name_H-M   'P 1'
#
loop_
_entity.id
_entity.type
_entity.pdbx_description
1 polymer ?
#
loop_
_entity_poly.entity_id
_entity_poly.type
_entity_poly.pdbx_seq_one_letter_code
_entity_poly.pdbx_strand_id
1 'polypeptide(L)'
;NPTVVTICTDASIALIKTSDVEVDPTTGCSTLEVGDIITYSFSVKNTGNVTLTDVMVSDLIGGVTVSGGPITLEPGQEDTTTFTASYTITQADIDNGTFTNSAEVVGTTPAGAEVTDISNNDGYVGDNPTVIELCQN
;
A
#
# COMPACT_ATOMS: atom_id res chain seq x y z
N ASN A 1 41.05 -14.23 -20.28
CA ASN A 1 39.76 -14.94 -20.16
C ASN A 1 38.94 -14.20 -19.13
N PRO A 2 37.87 -13.47 -19.49
CA PRO A 2 37.05 -12.78 -18.50
C PRO A 2 36.19 -13.78 -17.72
N THR A 3 35.96 -13.50 -16.45
CA THR A 3 34.96 -14.19 -15.65
C THR A 3 33.58 -13.68 -16.05
N VAL A 4 32.68 -14.56 -16.50
CA VAL A 4 31.28 -14.23 -16.74
C VAL A 4 30.48 -14.67 -15.52
N VAL A 5 29.89 -13.71 -14.81
CA VAL A 5 28.93 -13.97 -13.73
C VAL A 5 27.54 -13.86 -14.34
N THR A 6 26.78 -14.94 -14.29
CA THR A 6 25.36 -14.91 -14.68
C THR A 6 24.56 -14.38 -13.50
N ILE A 7 23.86 -13.26 -13.69
CA ILE A 7 22.91 -12.73 -12.70
C ILE A 7 21.54 -13.30 -13.05
N CYS A 8 20.90 -14.01 -12.11
CA CYS A 8 19.52 -14.45 -12.26
C CYS A 8 18.57 -13.26 -12.13
N THR A 9 17.49 -13.26 -12.90
CA THR A 9 16.39 -12.31 -12.69
C THR A 9 15.71 -12.61 -11.37
N ASP A 10 15.54 -11.58 -10.55
CA ASP A 10 14.81 -11.62 -9.28
C ASP A 10 13.84 -10.44 -9.27
N ALA A 11 12.58 -10.74 -9.54
CA ALA A 11 11.53 -9.74 -9.62
C ALA A 11 10.79 -9.70 -8.28
N SER A 12 10.74 -8.53 -7.66
CA SER A 12 10.05 -8.32 -6.40
C SER A 12 9.57 -6.87 -6.35
N ILE A 13 8.43 -6.68 -5.70
CA ILE A 13 7.80 -5.38 -5.47
C ILE A 13 7.40 -5.31 -4.00
N ALA A 14 7.35 -4.12 -3.44
CA ALA A 14 6.90 -3.88 -2.08
C ALA A 14 5.91 -2.72 -2.04
N LEU A 15 4.91 -2.83 -1.16
CA LEU A 15 3.89 -1.82 -0.94
C LEU A 15 3.83 -1.41 0.54
N ILE A 16 3.89 -0.12 0.80
CA ILE A 16 3.55 0.46 2.11
C ILE A 16 2.29 1.29 1.94
N LYS A 17 1.36 1.14 2.88
CA LYS A 17 0.13 1.92 2.98
C LYS A 17 0.04 2.60 4.33
N THR A 18 -0.20 3.91 4.32
CA THR A 18 -0.41 4.71 5.53
C THR A 18 -1.65 5.57 5.40
N SER A 19 -2.29 5.89 6.52
CA SER A 19 -3.40 6.84 6.60
C SER A 19 -2.95 8.21 7.10
N ASP A 20 -3.72 9.25 6.80
CA ASP A 20 -3.59 10.59 7.37
C ASP A 20 -4.22 10.73 8.78
N VAL A 21 -4.90 9.70 9.27
CA VAL A 21 -5.55 9.71 10.58
C VAL A 21 -4.52 9.80 11.72
N GLU A 22 -4.69 10.81 12.56
CA GLU A 22 -3.91 11.00 13.78
C GLU A 22 -4.51 10.23 14.95
N VAL A 23 -3.67 9.52 15.70
CA VAL A 23 -4.06 8.81 16.92
C VAL A 23 -3.77 9.70 18.12
N ASP A 24 -4.75 9.88 19.01
CA ASP A 24 -4.55 10.62 20.26
C ASP A 24 -3.60 9.80 21.16
N PRO A 25 -2.45 10.35 21.58
CA PRO A 25 -1.45 9.62 22.37
C PRO A 25 -1.87 9.38 23.82
N THR A 26 -2.93 10.03 24.30
CA THR A 26 -3.47 9.87 25.65
C THR A 26 -4.51 8.76 25.73
N THR A 27 -5.36 8.63 24.69
CA THR A 27 -6.40 7.59 24.64
C THR A 27 -5.96 6.35 23.85
N GLY A 28 -5.02 6.51 22.90
CA GLY A 28 -4.59 5.46 21.99
C GLY A 28 -5.55 5.21 20.82
N CYS A 29 -6.51 6.10 20.60
CA CYS A 29 -7.51 5.99 19.52
C CYS A 29 -7.75 7.35 18.84
N SER A 30 -8.36 7.31 17.67
CA SER A 30 -8.76 8.47 16.88
C SER A 30 -10.25 8.74 17.05
N THR A 31 -10.64 10.02 17.05
CA THR A 31 -12.05 10.43 17.05
C THR A 31 -12.45 10.81 15.63
N LEU A 32 -13.18 9.94 14.94
CA LEU A 32 -13.76 10.18 13.62
C LEU A 32 -15.29 10.12 13.70
N GLU A 33 -15.96 10.89 12.85
CA GLU A 33 -17.41 10.92 12.71
C GLU A 33 -17.86 10.29 11.38
N VAL A 34 -19.14 9.91 11.30
CA VAL A 34 -19.72 9.39 10.07
C VAL A 34 -19.64 10.46 8.98
N GLY A 35 -19.07 10.09 7.83
CA GLY A 35 -18.85 11.01 6.72
C GLY A 35 -17.44 11.60 6.65
N ASP A 36 -16.61 11.43 7.69
CA ASP A 36 -15.20 11.79 7.61
C ASP A 36 -14.49 10.96 6.54
N ILE A 37 -13.47 11.55 5.92
CA ILE A 37 -12.69 10.90 4.86
C ILE A 37 -11.31 10.55 5.41
N ILE A 38 -10.97 9.27 5.34
CA ILE A 38 -9.59 8.80 5.51
C ILE A 38 -8.90 8.90 4.16
N THR A 39 -7.74 9.56 4.11
CA THR A 39 -6.86 9.55 2.95
C THR A 39 -5.71 8.57 3.16
N TYR A 40 -5.51 7.68 2.20
CA TYR A 40 -4.37 6.77 2.17
C TYR A 40 -3.31 7.25 1.19
N SER A 41 -2.06 7.14 1.63
CA SER A 41 -0.87 7.30 0.79
C SER A 41 -0.16 5.97 0.63
N PHE A 42 0.51 5.80 -0.51
CA PHE A 42 1.25 4.58 -0.82
C PHE A 42 2.71 4.88 -1.12
N SER A 43 3.60 4.00 -0.68
CA SER A 43 4.95 3.87 -1.24
C SER A 43 5.04 2.54 -1.96
N VAL A 44 5.35 2.60 -3.26
CA VAL A 44 5.52 1.44 -4.13
C VAL A 44 6.97 1.35 -4.55
N LYS A 45 7.63 0.23 -4.25
CA LYS A 45 9.05 0.05 -4.51
C LYS A 45 9.33 -1.21 -5.30
N ASN A 46 10.09 -1.07 -6.38
CA ASN A 46 10.69 -2.23 -7.03
C ASN A 46 11.93 -2.65 -6.24
N THR A 47 11.80 -3.72 -5.47
CA THR A 47 12.87 -4.29 -4.63
C THR A 47 13.72 -5.31 -5.39
N GLY A 48 13.29 -5.70 -6.60
CA GLY A 48 13.98 -6.63 -7.48
C GLY A 48 15.07 -6.00 -8.35
N ASN A 49 15.58 -6.80 -9.28
CA ASN A 49 16.65 -6.42 -10.22
C ASN A 49 16.19 -6.29 -11.69
N VAL A 50 14.87 -6.34 -11.94
CA VAL A 50 14.26 -6.15 -13.27
C VAL A 50 13.28 -4.98 -13.26
N THR A 51 13.19 -4.23 -14.36
CA THR A 51 12.18 -3.17 -14.51
C THR A 51 10.77 -3.77 -14.47
N LEU A 52 9.86 -3.12 -13.74
CA LEU A 52 8.45 -3.48 -13.67
C LEU A 52 7.60 -2.45 -14.42
N THR A 53 6.72 -2.92 -15.31
CA THR A 53 5.73 -2.11 -16.03
C THR A 53 4.32 -2.40 -15.52
N ASP A 54 3.33 -1.62 -15.98
CA ASP A 54 1.92 -1.82 -15.65
C ASP A 54 1.66 -1.88 -14.14
N VAL A 55 2.47 -1.15 -13.37
CA VAL A 55 2.39 -1.16 -11.91
C VAL A 55 1.11 -0.43 -11.49
N MET A 56 0.25 -1.14 -10.75
CA MET A 56 -1.06 -0.68 -10.31
C MET A 56 -1.30 -1.08 -8.86
N VAL A 57 -2.03 -0.25 -8.11
CA VAL A 57 -2.45 -0.53 -6.73
C VAL A 57 -3.97 -0.69 -6.69
N SER A 58 -4.46 -1.69 -5.96
CA SER A 58 -5.87 -1.90 -5.67
C SER A 58 -6.09 -2.10 -4.17
N ASP A 59 -7.24 -1.65 -3.67
CA ASP A 59 -7.61 -1.84 -2.27
C ASP A 59 -8.34 -3.17 -2.06
N LEU A 60 -8.10 -3.85 -0.93
CA LEU A 60 -8.70 -5.14 -0.62
C LEU A 60 -10.06 -5.04 0.09
N ILE A 61 -10.48 -3.85 0.51
CA ILE A 61 -11.81 -3.61 1.07
C ILE A 61 -12.68 -2.78 0.12
N GLY A 62 -13.98 -3.08 0.12
CA GLY A 62 -14.96 -2.33 -0.66
C GLY A 62 -15.14 -0.91 -0.12
N GLY A 63 -15.47 0.03 -1.01
CA GLY A 63 -15.74 1.43 -0.65
C GLY A 63 -14.50 2.32 -0.62
N VAL A 64 -13.29 1.76 -0.74
CA VAL A 64 -12.08 2.54 -0.96
C VAL A 64 -11.90 2.81 -2.45
N THR A 65 -11.64 4.07 -2.79
CA THR A 65 -11.34 4.48 -4.17
C THR A 65 -9.86 4.75 -4.32
N VAL A 66 -9.14 3.90 -5.06
CA VAL A 66 -7.73 4.12 -5.42
C VAL A 66 -7.64 4.93 -6.71
N SER A 67 -6.74 5.91 -6.73
CA SER A 67 -6.43 6.74 -7.90
C SER A 67 -4.94 6.68 -8.23
N GLY A 68 -4.60 6.73 -9.52
CA GLY A 68 -3.22 6.68 -10.00
C GLY A 68 -2.97 5.56 -11.01
N GLY A 69 -1.73 5.50 -11.51
CA GLY A 69 -1.23 4.43 -12.37
C GLY A 69 -1.85 4.35 -13.78
N PRO A 70 -1.38 3.39 -14.59
CA PRO A 70 -0.21 2.53 -14.33
C PRO A 70 1.11 3.31 -14.39
N ILE A 71 2.15 2.82 -13.69
CA ILE A 71 3.51 3.37 -13.77
C ILE A 71 4.55 2.31 -14.16
N THR A 72 5.79 2.76 -14.37
CA THR A 72 6.97 1.91 -14.55
C THR A 72 7.97 2.20 -13.44
N LEU A 73 8.56 1.15 -12.87
CA LEU A 73 9.58 1.24 -11.84
C LEU A 73 10.86 0.53 -12.28
N GLU A 74 11.95 1.26 -12.41
CA GLU A 74 13.29 0.69 -12.55
C GLU A 74 13.71 -0.07 -11.28
N PRO A 75 14.68 -0.99 -11.36
CA PRO A 75 15.22 -1.67 -10.17
C PRO A 75 15.63 -0.68 -9.07
N GLY A 76 15.12 -0.89 -7.86
CA GLY A 76 15.38 -0.03 -6.71
C GLY A 76 14.61 1.31 -6.69
N GLN A 77 13.88 1.65 -7.75
CA GLN A 77 13.05 2.85 -7.80
C GLN A 77 11.85 2.70 -6.85
N GLU A 78 11.51 3.83 -6.25
CA GLU A 78 10.36 3.98 -5.36
C GLU A 78 9.49 5.15 -5.84
N ASP A 79 8.19 4.93 -5.89
CA ASP A 79 7.19 5.98 -6.10
C ASP A 79 6.33 6.17 -4.85
N THR A 80 6.18 7.42 -4.43
CA THR A 80 5.38 7.83 -3.27
C THR A 80 4.32 8.87 -3.63
N THR A 81 4.10 9.11 -4.93
CA THR A 81 3.34 10.28 -5.39
C THR A 81 2.20 9.95 -6.34
N THR A 82 2.25 8.82 -7.05
CA THR A 82 1.25 8.52 -8.07
C THR A 82 -0.04 7.99 -7.49
N PHE A 83 0.04 7.18 -6.44
CA PHE A 83 -1.10 6.46 -5.88
C PHE A 83 -1.62 7.14 -4.62
N THR A 84 -2.93 7.36 -4.58
CA THR A 84 -3.67 7.77 -3.38
C THR A 84 -4.96 6.97 -3.29
N ALA A 85 -5.54 6.88 -2.10
CA ALA A 85 -6.88 6.34 -1.96
C ALA A 85 -7.69 7.08 -0.90
N SER A 86 -9.01 6.98 -0.97
CA SER A 86 -9.90 7.57 0.03
C SER A 86 -11.01 6.63 0.45
N TYR A 87 -11.42 6.73 1.71
CA TYR A 87 -12.51 5.99 2.32
C TYR A 87 -13.38 6.92 3.16
N THR A 88 -14.71 6.78 3.08
CA THR A 88 -15.64 7.54 3.92
C THR A 88 -16.11 6.70 5.09
N ILE A 89 -15.86 7.16 6.32
CA ILE A 89 -16.25 6.50 7.56
C ILE A 89 -17.75 6.29 7.63
N THR A 90 -18.15 5.07 7.99
CA THR A 90 -19.54 4.68 8.21
C THR A 90 -19.82 4.50 9.71
N GLN A 91 -21.10 4.47 10.07
CA GLN A 91 -21.49 4.16 11.45
C GLN A 91 -21.03 2.76 11.88
N ALA A 92 -20.99 1.79 10.95
CA ALA A 92 -20.54 0.44 11.26
C ALA A 92 -19.05 0.39 11.63
N ASP A 93 -18.23 1.27 11.05
CA ASP A 93 -16.80 1.37 11.41
C ASP A 93 -16.64 1.91 12.82
N ILE A 94 -17.39 2.97 13.15
CA ILE A 94 -17.42 3.53 14.52
C ILE A 94 -17.89 2.45 15.50
N ASP A 95 -18.98 1.75 15.21
CA ASP A 95 -19.53 0.72 16.10
C ASP A 95 -18.58 -0.48 16.29
N ASN A 96 -17.74 -0.78 15.30
CA ASN A 96 -16.71 -1.82 15.40
C ASN A 96 -15.50 -1.39 16.24
N GLY A 97 -15.30 -0.09 16.43
CA GLY A 97 -14.19 0.50 17.18
C GLY A 97 -12.80 0.33 16.58
N THR A 98 -12.68 -0.40 15.47
CA THR A 98 -11.44 -0.58 14.73
C THR A 98 -11.72 -0.63 13.24
N PHE A 99 -10.82 -0.03 12.46
CA PHE A 99 -10.84 -0.09 11.00
C PHE A 99 -9.51 -0.62 10.49
N THR A 100 -9.54 -1.74 9.76
CA THR A 100 -8.35 -2.41 9.24
C THR A 100 -8.40 -2.40 7.73
N ASN A 101 -7.31 -1.97 7.08
CA ASN A 101 -7.25 -1.84 5.64
C ASN A 101 -5.89 -2.30 5.08
N SER A 102 -5.94 -3.12 4.02
CA SER A 102 -4.78 -3.54 3.22
C SER A 102 -5.02 -3.22 1.74
N ALA A 103 -3.95 -3.04 0.99
CA ALA A 103 -3.97 -2.93 -0.46
C ALA A 103 -3.04 -3.98 -1.08
N GLU A 104 -3.20 -4.22 -2.37
CA GLU A 104 -2.32 -5.07 -3.18
C GLU A 104 -1.72 -4.23 -4.30
N VAL A 105 -0.44 -4.43 -4.58
CA VAL A 105 0.22 -3.92 -5.77
C VAL A 105 0.49 -5.07 -6.73
N VAL A 106 0.31 -4.80 -8.02
CA VAL A 106 0.69 -5.71 -9.10
C VAL A 106 1.64 -4.97 -10.04
N GLY A 107 2.67 -5.64 -10.53
CA GLY A 107 3.55 -5.16 -11.59
C GLY A 107 3.94 -6.28 -12.54
N THR A 108 4.33 -5.93 -13.77
CA THR A 108 4.66 -6.90 -14.83
C THR A 108 6.14 -6.83 -15.19
N THR A 109 6.79 -7.99 -15.24
CA THR A 109 8.19 -8.13 -15.66
C THR A 109 8.34 -8.05 -17.19
N PRO A 110 9.56 -7.85 -17.74
CA PRO A 110 9.76 -7.82 -19.19
C PRO A 110 9.46 -9.16 -19.89
N ALA A 111 9.44 -10.26 -19.13
CA ALA A 111 9.03 -11.59 -19.60
C ALA A 111 7.51 -11.80 -19.59
N GLY A 112 6.74 -10.82 -19.12
CA GLY A 112 5.27 -10.87 -19.01
C GLY A 112 4.73 -11.59 -17.77
N ALA A 113 5.59 -11.94 -16.80
CA ALA A 113 5.15 -12.50 -15.53
C ALA A 113 4.77 -11.38 -14.55
N GLU A 114 3.71 -11.59 -13.78
CA GLU A 114 3.28 -10.67 -12.71
C GLU A 114 4.09 -10.90 -11.42
N VAL A 115 4.32 -9.82 -10.69
CA VAL A 115 4.78 -9.81 -9.31
C VAL A 115 3.78 -9.02 -8.48
N THR A 116 3.51 -9.48 -7.28
CA THR A 116 2.54 -8.86 -6.38
C THR A 116 3.10 -8.71 -4.98
N ASP A 117 2.49 -7.80 -4.21
CA ASP A 117 2.75 -7.65 -2.78
C ASP A 117 1.51 -7.09 -2.07
N ILE A 118 1.31 -7.49 -0.81
CA ILE A 118 0.26 -6.94 0.05
C ILE A 118 0.88 -5.85 0.92
N SER A 119 0.16 -4.74 1.09
CA SER A 119 0.67 -3.60 1.81
C SER A 119 1.06 -3.94 3.25
N ASN A 120 2.21 -3.45 3.66
CA ASN A 120 2.57 -3.27 5.06
C ASN A 120 2.25 -1.83 5.55
N ASN A 121 2.43 -1.56 6.84
CA ASN A 121 2.21 -0.26 7.44
C ASN A 121 3.49 0.50 7.87
N ASP A 122 4.65 -0.17 7.94
CA ASP A 122 5.87 0.42 8.51
C ASP A 122 7.19 0.10 7.76
N GLY A 123 7.15 -0.68 6.67
CA GLY A 123 8.35 -1.03 5.90
C GLY A 123 8.08 -2.00 4.74
N TYR A 124 9.10 -2.33 3.95
CA TYR A 124 8.97 -3.15 2.73
C TYR A 124 8.95 -4.67 2.96
N VAL A 125 8.68 -5.14 4.19
CA VAL A 125 8.70 -6.57 4.54
C VAL A 125 7.49 -6.90 5.40
N GLY A 126 6.74 -7.92 5.00
CA GLY A 126 5.53 -8.37 5.70
C GLY A 126 4.28 -7.67 5.19
N ASP A 127 3.13 -8.09 5.70
CA ASP A 127 1.82 -7.72 5.16
C ASP A 127 0.92 -7.13 6.26
N ASN A 128 1.48 -6.34 7.19
CA ASN A 128 0.68 -5.83 8.31
C ASN A 128 -0.29 -4.76 7.79
N PRO A 129 -1.59 -4.89 8.07
CA PRO A 129 -2.56 -3.92 7.61
C PRO A 129 -2.35 -2.55 8.28
N THR A 130 -2.86 -1.51 7.64
CA THR A 130 -3.07 -0.22 8.29
C THR A 130 -4.27 -0.36 9.23
N VAL A 131 -4.05 -0.21 10.54
CA VAL A 131 -5.09 -0.32 11.57
C VAL A 131 -5.33 1.05 12.19
N ILE A 132 -6.59 1.44 12.27
CA ILE A 132 -7.05 2.66 12.95
C ILE A 132 -7.97 2.23 14.10
N GLU A 133 -7.58 2.56 15.32
CA GLU A 133 -8.41 2.40 16.51
C GLU A 133 -9.34 3.62 16.66
N LEU A 134 -10.64 3.41 16.80
CA LEU A 134 -11.65 4.47 16.90
C LEU A 134 -12.18 4.58 18.32
N CYS A 135 -12.12 5.78 18.89
CA CYS A 135 -12.59 6.03 20.24
C CYS A 135 -14.08 5.74 20.37
N GLN A 136 -14.43 4.89 21.33
CA GLN A 136 -15.81 4.57 21.68
C GLN A 136 -16.25 5.51 22.79
N ASN A 137 -17.34 6.24 22.55
CA ASN A 137 -17.94 7.16 23.52
C ASN A 137 -18.89 6.44 24.50
#